data_AF-X1S0N3-F1
#
_entry.id   AF-X1S0N3-F1
#
_cell.length_a   1.000
_cell.length_b   1.000
_cell.length_c   1.000
_cell.angle_alpha   90.00
_cell.angle_beta   90.00
_cell.angle_gamma   90.00
#
_symmetry.space_group_name_H-M   'P 1'
#
loop_
_entity.id
_entity.type
_entity.pdbx_description
1 polymer ?
#
loop_
_entity_poly.entity_id
_entity_poly.type
_entity_poly.pdbx_seq_one_letter_code
_entity_poly.pdbx_strand_id
1 'polypeptide(L)'
;FQEMGAQTVDIAFPELYTSLQTGVCHAQDNIPEVTYDYFRDVTGYYTDTNHIFEPMAFLMNEELFGSLSLDLQKAIEESAAEALAWGNKQMEETEEAFYEKMEDYGIVVTRLTPDQRAIWKEYGIRSWAKFEEVVGKEAMDVMRANVTIE
;
A
#
# COMPACT_ATOMS: atom_id res chain seq x y z
N PHE A 1 9.70 -8.99 -0.39
CA PHE A 1 9.51 -10.27 -1.12
C PHE A 1 10.79 -11.07 -1.39
N GLN A 2 11.88 -10.51 -1.92
CA GLN A 2 13.13 -11.28 -2.15
C GLN A 2 13.71 -11.94 -0.89
N GLU A 3 13.65 -11.26 0.26
CA GLU A 3 14.05 -11.82 1.57
C GLU A 3 13.23 -13.06 1.98
N MET A 4 12.03 -13.23 1.41
CA MET A 4 11.16 -14.40 1.62
C MET A 4 11.38 -15.49 0.56
N GLY A 5 12.36 -15.34 -0.33
CA GLY A 5 12.69 -16.29 -1.40
C GLY A 5 11.91 -16.11 -2.70
N ALA A 6 11.07 -15.08 -2.81
CA ALA A 6 10.36 -14.77 -4.04
C ALA A 6 11.28 -14.13 -5.09
N GLN A 7 11.05 -14.43 -6.37
CA GLN A 7 11.62 -13.66 -7.47
C GLN A 7 10.72 -12.44 -7.74
N THR A 8 11.32 -11.26 -7.83
CA THR A 8 10.60 -10.01 -8.11
C THR A 8 10.96 -9.49 -9.49
N VAL A 9 9.98 -8.94 -10.19
CA VAL A 9 10.13 -8.31 -11.50
C VAL A 9 9.34 -7.01 -11.51
N ASP A 10 9.89 -5.99 -12.17
CA ASP A 10 9.20 -4.71 -12.34
C ASP A 10 8.28 -4.82 -13.56
N ILE A 11 6.98 -4.62 -13.35
CA ILE A 11 5.96 -4.65 -14.39
C ILE A 11 5.15 -3.36 -14.27
N ALA A 12 4.99 -2.64 -15.39
CA ALA A 12 4.17 -1.45 -15.39
C ALA A 12 2.71 -1.81 -15.08
N PHE A 13 2.03 -1.01 -14.26
CA PHE A 13 0.65 -1.30 -13.84
C PHE A 13 -0.31 -1.63 -15.01
N PRO A 14 -0.28 -0.94 -16.17
CA PRO A 14 -1.13 -1.30 -17.31
C PRO A 14 -0.85 -2.69 -17.92
N GLU A 15 0.34 -3.23 -17.72
CA GLU A 15 0.77 -4.54 -18.23
C GLU A 15 0.55 -5.66 -17.20
N LEU A 16 0.29 -5.30 -15.94
CA LEU A 16 0.21 -6.26 -14.84
C LEU A 16 -0.91 -7.28 -15.01
N TYR A 17 -2.11 -6.84 -15.47
CA TYR A 17 -3.23 -7.76 -15.71
C TYR A 17 -2.86 -8.86 -16.71
N THR A 18 -2.32 -8.46 -17.86
CA THR A 18 -1.92 -9.40 -18.92
C THR A 18 -0.77 -10.29 -18.43
N SER A 19 0.14 -9.75 -17.62
CA SER A 19 1.25 -10.50 -17.05
C SER A 19 0.79 -11.59 -16.08
N LEU A 20 -0.21 -11.30 -15.24
CA LEU A 20 -0.87 -12.30 -14.38
C LEU A 20 -1.62 -13.34 -15.21
N GLN A 21 -2.40 -12.89 -16.21
CA GLN A 21 -3.17 -13.77 -17.08
C GLN A 21 -2.30 -14.76 -17.87
N THR A 22 -1.13 -14.32 -18.32
CA THR A 22 -0.22 -15.11 -19.15
C THR A 22 0.83 -15.88 -18.34
N GLY A 23 0.90 -15.67 -17.02
CA GLY A 23 1.86 -16.32 -16.14
C GLY A 23 3.29 -15.75 -16.22
N VAL A 24 3.47 -14.52 -16.73
CA VAL A 24 4.74 -13.78 -16.62
C VAL A 24 5.05 -13.49 -15.15
N CYS A 25 4.02 -13.17 -14.36
CA CYS A 25 4.07 -13.15 -12.90
C CYS A 25 2.90 -13.96 -12.34
N HIS A 26 3.03 -14.41 -11.09
CA HIS A 26 2.04 -15.28 -10.43
C HIS A 26 1.29 -14.58 -9.29
N ALA A 27 1.79 -13.43 -8.86
CA ALA A 27 1.25 -12.68 -7.75
C ALA A 27 1.59 -11.21 -7.91
N GLN A 28 0.80 -10.38 -7.24
CA GLN A 28 0.97 -8.94 -7.13
C GLN A 28 0.63 -8.54 -5.68
N ASP A 29 0.96 -7.31 -5.32
CA ASP A 29 0.67 -6.73 -4.01
C ASP A 29 -0.08 -5.40 -4.19
N ASN A 30 -1.29 -5.33 -3.66
CA ASN A 30 -2.18 -4.16 -3.67
C ASN A 30 -3.26 -4.32 -2.60
N ILE A 31 -3.93 -3.21 -2.25
CA ILE A 31 -5.10 -3.21 -1.38
C ILE A 31 -6.29 -4.02 -1.96
N PRO A 32 -7.27 -4.43 -1.13
CA PRO A 32 -8.40 -5.25 -1.55
C PRO A 32 -9.23 -4.63 -2.69
N GLU A 33 -9.47 -3.32 -2.62
CA GLU A 33 -10.22 -2.58 -3.65
C GLU A 33 -9.56 -2.69 -5.03
N VAL A 34 -8.27 -2.36 -5.12
CA VAL A 34 -7.52 -2.43 -6.39
C VAL A 34 -7.48 -3.87 -6.91
N THR A 35 -7.26 -4.85 -6.03
CA THR A 35 -7.28 -6.26 -6.42
C THR A 35 -8.63 -6.66 -6.99
N TYR A 36 -9.73 -6.26 -6.35
CA TYR A 36 -11.07 -6.60 -6.80
C TYR A 36 -11.47 -5.89 -8.09
N ASP A 37 -11.21 -4.59 -8.20
CA ASP A 37 -11.68 -3.79 -9.33
C ASP A 37 -10.89 -4.04 -10.61
N TYR A 38 -9.58 -4.29 -10.49
CA TYR A 38 -8.69 -4.43 -11.64
C TYR A 38 -8.26 -5.87 -11.90
N PHE A 39 -8.13 -6.71 -10.87
CA PHE A 39 -7.43 -7.99 -10.99
C PHE A 39 -8.25 -9.22 -10.56
N ARG A 40 -9.52 -9.08 -10.18
CA ARG A 40 -10.34 -10.21 -9.68
C ARG A 40 -10.39 -11.40 -10.63
N ASP A 41 -10.44 -11.14 -11.94
CA ASP A 41 -10.56 -12.18 -12.97
C ASP A 41 -9.28 -13.01 -13.15
N VAL A 42 -8.15 -12.51 -12.64
CA VAL A 42 -6.82 -13.12 -12.72
C VAL A 42 -6.25 -13.40 -11.32
N THR A 43 -7.09 -13.33 -10.28
CA THR A 43 -6.71 -13.55 -8.87
C THR A 43 -7.51 -14.70 -8.30
N GLY A 44 -6.85 -15.76 -7.82
CA GLY A 44 -7.52 -16.87 -7.14
C GLY A 44 -7.45 -16.80 -5.61
N TYR A 45 -6.45 -16.11 -5.07
CA TYR A 45 -6.15 -16.04 -3.65
C TYR A 45 -5.74 -14.62 -3.27
N TYR A 46 -6.25 -14.14 -2.15
CA TYR A 46 -5.79 -12.90 -1.51
C TYR A 46 -5.39 -13.22 -0.08
N THR A 47 -4.17 -12.86 0.31
CA THR A 47 -3.73 -13.01 1.71
C THR A 47 -3.54 -11.63 2.32
N ASP A 48 -4.35 -11.29 3.32
CA ASP A 48 -4.14 -10.11 4.13
C ASP A 48 -2.93 -10.34 5.04
N THR A 49 -1.81 -9.82 4.57
CA THR A 49 -0.52 -9.85 5.25
C THR A 49 -0.29 -8.60 6.10
N ASN A 50 -1.02 -7.50 5.85
CA ASN A 50 -0.85 -6.17 6.47
C ASN A 50 0.64 -5.80 6.67
N HIS A 51 1.44 -6.02 5.62
CA HIS A 51 2.89 -5.97 5.71
C HIS A 51 3.48 -4.63 5.25
N ILE A 52 2.67 -3.77 4.63
CA ILE A 52 3.04 -2.43 4.16
C ILE A 52 1.90 -1.47 4.50
N PHE A 53 2.26 -0.30 5.04
CA PHE A 53 1.42 0.88 5.03
C PHE A 53 1.84 1.74 3.85
N GLU A 54 0.93 2.03 2.92
CA GLU A 54 1.21 2.83 1.73
C GLU A 54 0.81 4.30 1.96
N PRO A 55 1.76 5.22 2.18
CA PRO A 55 1.43 6.63 2.33
C PRO A 55 1.19 7.29 0.97
N MET A 56 0.08 8.01 0.83
CA MET A 56 -0.12 8.98 -0.26
C MET A 56 0.04 10.41 0.24
N ALA A 57 0.67 11.24 -0.59
CA ALA A 57 0.88 12.66 -0.31
C ALA A 57 0.40 13.51 -1.49
N PHE A 58 -0.29 14.61 -1.17
CA PHE A 58 -0.54 15.66 -2.15
C PHE A 58 0.72 16.51 -2.30
N LEU A 59 1.19 16.65 -3.54
CA LEU A 59 2.37 17.44 -3.87
C LEU A 59 1.97 18.61 -4.77
N MET A 60 2.54 19.78 -4.50
CA MET A 60 2.37 20.98 -5.30
C MET A 60 3.72 21.65 -5.53
N ASN A 61 3.89 22.29 -6.69
CA ASN A 61 5.07 23.10 -6.95
C ASN A 61 5.14 24.27 -5.95
N GLU A 62 6.28 24.40 -5.27
CA GLU A 62 6.49 25.37 -4.18
C GLU A 62 6.37 26.82 -4.66
N GLU A 63 6.96 27.16 -5.82
CA GLU A 63 6.90 28.51 -6.39
C GLU A 63 5.45 28.89 -6.74
N LEU A 64 4.73 27.96 -7.37
CA LEU A 64 3.32 28.17 -7.69
C LEU A 64 2.50 28.38 -6.42
N PHE A 65 2.66 27.52 -5.41
CA PHE A 65 1.94 27.65 -4.14
C PHE A 65 2.25 28.99 -3.46
N GLY A 66 3.53 29.36 -3.38
CA GLY A 66 3.97 30.64 -2.81
C GLY A 66 3.51 31.88 -3.58
N SER A 67 3.22 31.75 -4.88
CA SER A 67 2.67 32.83 -5.71
C SER A 67 1.18 33.11 -5.47
N LEU A 68 0.46 32.19 -4.81
CA LEU A 68 -0.96 32.35 -4.51
C LEU A 68 -1.19 33.31 -3.35
N SER A 69 -2.39 33.88 -3.25
CA SER A 69 -2.79 34.65 -2.07
C SER A 69 -2.86 33.74 -0.83
N LEU A 70 -2.67 34.32 0.36
CA LEU A 70 -2.74 33.59 1.63
C LEU A 70 -4.06 32.84 1.81
N ASP A 71 -5.19 33.42 1.36
CA ASP A 71 -6.49 32.77 1.42
C ASP A 71 -6.56 31.50 0.55
N LEU A 72 -5.92 31.51 -0.63
CA LEU A 72 -5.85 30.36 -1.51
C LEU A 72 -4.89 29.29 -1.00
N GLN A 73 -3.73 29.70 -0.46
CA GLN A 73 -2.78 28.77 0.17
C GLN A 73 -3.48 28.01 1.31
N LYS A 74 -4.16 28.74 2.19
CA LYS A 74 -4.91 28.18 3.30
C LYS A 74 -6.02 27.24 2.82
N ALA A 75 -6.80 27.65 1.82
CA ALA A 75 -7.87 26.81 1.28
C ALA A 75 -7.34 25.48 0.69
N ILE A 76 -6.18 25.51 0.05
CA ILE A 76 -5.51 24.30 -0.48
C ILE A 76 -5.09 23.38 0.66
N GLU A 77 -4.41 23.92 1.68
CA GLU A 77 -3.94 23.13 2.84
C GLU A 77 -5.11 22.50 3.60
N GLU A 78 -6.17 23.27 3.89
CA GLU A 78 -7.36 22.78 4.57
C GLU A 78 -8.07 21.69 3.75
N SER A 79 -8.26 21.92 2.44
CA SER A 79 -8.89 20.94 1.56
C SER A 79 -8.07 19.65 1.44
N ALA A 80 -6.73 19.76 1.38
CA ALA A 80 -5.85 18.61 1.33
C ALA A 80 -5.93 17.79 2.64
N ALA A 81 -5.94 18.45 3.80
CA ALA A 81 -6.09 17.78 5.09
C ALA A 81 -7.45 17.08 5.23
N GLU A 82 -8.53 17.73 4.81
CA GLU A 82 -9.88 17.14 4.80
C GLU A 82 -9.96 15.93 3.86
N ALA A 83 -9.40 16.04 2.65
CA ALA A 83 -9.39 14.96 1.67
C ALA A 83 -8.60 13.74 2.16
N LEU A 84 -7.43 13.96 2.78
CA LEU A 84 -6.64 12.87 3.37
C LEU A 84 -7.39 12.17 4.51
N ALA A 85 -7.99 12.94 5.43
CA ALA A 85 -8.76 12.38 6.53
C ALA A 85 -9.98 11.58 6.03
N TRP A 86 -10.68 12.11 5.02
CA TRP A 86 -11.79 11.42 4.40
C TRP A 86 -11.33 10.13 3.69
N GLY A 87 -10.25 10.19 2.90
CA GLY A 87 -9.72 9.03 2.16
C GLY A 87 -9.30 7.89 3.09
N ASN A 88 -8.54 8.18 4.15
CA ASN A 88 -8.15 7.18 5.14
C ASN A 88 -9.37 6.51 5.78
N LYS A 89 -10.37 7.32 6.16
CA LYS A 89 -11.62 6.80 6.73
C LYS A 89 -12.38 5.92 5.74
N GLN A 90 -12.44 6.30 4.46
CA GLN A 90 -13.08 5.46 3.44
C GLN A 90 -12.37 4.13 3.25
N MET A 91 -11.03 4.10 3.27
CA MET A 91 -10.28 2.85 3.19
C MET A 91 -10.62 1.93 4.37
N GLU A 92 -10.62 2.45 5.60
CA GLU A 92 -10.99 1.68 6.80
C GLU A 92 -12.44 1.16 6.73
N GLU A 93 -13.39 1.98 6.25
CA GLU A 93 -14.80 1.62 6.18
C GLU A 93 -15.15 0.62 5.07
N THR A 94 -14.33 0.56 4.02
CA THR A 94 -14.62 -0.26 2.82
C THR A 94 -13.83 -1.56 2.75
N GLU A 95 -12.77 -1.70 3.56
CA GLU A 95 -11.86 -2.85 3.49
C GLU A 95 -12.61 -4.19 3.61
N GLU A 96 -13.39 -4.36 4.69
CA GLU A 96 -14.22 -5.55 4.94
C GLU A 96 -15.19 -5.84 3.80
N ALA A 97 -15.82 -4.81 3.24
CA ALA A 97 -16.74 -4.98 2.12
C ALA A 97 -16.04 -5.50 0.85
N PHE A 98 -14.78 -5.15 0.62
CA PHE A 98 -14.02 -5.68 -0.52
C PHE A 98 -13.54 -7.11 -0.30
N TYR A 99 -13.25 -7.50 0.95
CA TYR A 99 -13.02 -8.91 1.26
C TYR A 99 -14.25 -9.77 0.97
N GLU A 100 -15.42 -9.35 1.44
CA GLU A 100 -16.69 -10.05 1.15
C GLU A 100 -16.95 -10.13 -0.35
N LYS A 101 -16.76 -9.04 -1.10
CA LYS A 101 -16.89 -9.04 -2.57
C LYS A 101 -15.94 -10.02 -3.25
N MET A 102 -14.70 -10.13 -2.77
CA MET A 102 -13.72 -11.09 -3.28
C MET A 102 -14.17 -12.53 -3.01
N GLU A 103 -14.61 -12.84 -1.79
CA GLU A 103 -15.12 -14.16 -1.42
C GLU A 103 -16.35 -14.55 -2.24
N ASP A 104 -17.30 -13.62 -2.43
CA ASP A 104 -18.49 -13.81 -3.27
C ASP A 104 -18.14 -14.04 -4.75
N TYR A 105 -17.05 -13.44 -5.23
CA TYR A 105 -16.51 -13.68 -6.56
C TYR A 105 -15.80 -15.03 -6.71
N GLY A 106 -15.50 -15.70 -5.59
CA GLY A 106 -14.81 -16.99 -5.54
C GLY A 106 -13.31 -16.89 -5.27
N ILE A 107 -12.80 -15.72 -4.86
CA ILE A 107 -11.41 -15.55 -4.43
C ILE A 107 -11.27 -16.04 -2.99
N VAL A 108 -10.24 -16.83 -2.72
CA VAL A 108 -9.96 -17.29 -1.36
C VAL A 108 -9.24 -16.19 -0.59
N VAL A 109 -9.95 -15.53 0.33
CA VAL A 109 -9.38 -14.53 1.24
C VAL A 109 -8.82 -15.23 2.48
N THR A 110 -7.54 -15.00 2.78
CA THR A 110 -6.84 -15.55 3.95
C THR A 110 -6.43 -14.44 4.90
N ARG A 111 -6.92 -14.51 6.14
CA ARG A 111 -6.50 -13.62 7.24
C ARG A 111 -5.46 -14.32 8.10
N LEU A 112 -4.30 -13.68 8.28
CA LEU A 112 -3.22 -14.27 9.07
C LEU A 112 -3.51 -14.21 10.57
N THR A 113 -3.13 -15.27 11.28
CA THR A 113 -3.06 -15.22 12.75
C THR A 113 -1.96 -14.25 13.19
N PRO A 114 -1.98 -13.77 14.45
CA PRO A 114 -0.91 -12.93 14.98
C PRO A 114 0.50 -13.53 14.79
N ASP A 115 0.66 -14.84 15.04
CA ASP A 115 1.95 -15.53 14.87
C ASP A 115 2.39 -15.58 13.41
N GLN A 116 1.46 -15.79 12.48
CA GLN A 116 1.77 -15.76 11.05
C GLN A 116 2.14 -14.33 10.59
N ARG A 117 1.43 -13.31 11.10
CA ARG A 117 1.71 -11.90 10.80
C ARG A 117 3.06 -11.45 11.36
N ALA A 118 3.47 -11.98 12.51
CA ALA A 118 4.79 -11.71 13.09
C ALA A 118 5.95 -12.14 12.18
N ILE A 119 5.77 -13.23 11.41
CA ILE A 119 6.77 -13.67 10.42
C ILE A 119 6.92 -12.62 9.30
N TRP A 120 5.82 -12.08 8.79
CA TRP A 120 5.84 -11.01 7.78
C TRP A 120 6.55 -9.76 8.30
N LYS A 121 6.25 -9.38 9.55
CA LYS A 121 6.89 -8.25 10.24
C LYS A 121 8.41 -8.43 10.32
N GLU A 122 8.88 -9.60 10.70
CA GLU A 122 10.32 -9.89 10.80
C GLU A 122 11.03 -9.72 9.44
N TYR A 123 10.48 -10.28 8.37
CA TYR A 123 11.04 -10.10 7.03
C TYR A 123 11.00 -8.65 6.55
N GLY A 124 9.94 -7.91 6.89
CA GLY A 124 9.85 -6.47 6.63
C GLY A 124 11.00 -5.70 7.29
N ILE A 125 11.23 -5.94 8.59
CA ILE A 125 12.31 -5.28 9.35
C ILE A 125 13.69 -5.60 8.78
N ARG A 126 13.93 -6.83 8.28
CA ARG A 126 15.22 -7.18 7.65
C ARG A 126 15.58 -6.28 6.45
N SER A 127 14.58 -5.73 5.78
CA SER A 127 14.79 -4.80 4.66
C SER A 127 15.12 -3.37 5.09
N TRP A 128 14.94 -3.01 6.37
CA TRP A 128 15.13 -1.64 6.87
C TRP A 128 16.56 -1.13 6.74
N ALA A 129 17.56 -1.99 6.84
CA ALA A 129 18.95 -1.59 6.61
C ALA A 129 19.16 -1.10 5.16
N LYS A 130 18.59 -1.81 4.19
CA LYS A 130 18.61 -1.40 2.76
C LYS A 130 17.80 -0.13 2.54
N PHE A 131 16.66 0.03 3.21
CA PHE A 131 15.90 1.28 3.14
C PHE A 131 16.67 2.46 3.71
N GLU A 132 17.40 2.30 4.83
CA GLU A 132 18.22 3.38 5.40
C GLU A 132 19.30 3.86 4.43
N GLU A 133 19.89 2.98 3.63
CA GLU A 133 20.84 3.36 2.58
C GLU A 133 20.19 4.25 1.50
N VAL A 134 18.88 4.12 1.27
CA VAL A 134 18.13 4.86 0.25
C VAL A 134 17.53 6.16 0.79
N VAL A 135 16.81 6.09 1.92
CA VAL A 135 16.05 7.23 2.48
C VAL A 135 16.81 7.99 3.56
N GLY A 136 17.95 7.46 4.01
CA GLY A 136 18.79 8.05 5.05
C GLY A 136 18.32 7.74 6.47
N LYS A 137 19.25 7.95 7.42
CA LYS A 137 19.05 7.65 8.84
C LYS A 137 17.91 8.45 9.45
N GLU A 138 17.80 9.73 9.12
CA GLU A 138 16.80 10.63 9.70
C GLU A 138 15.37 10.16 9.41
N ALA A 139 15.06 9.87 8.15
CA ALA A 139 13.75 9.33 7.76
C ALA A 139 13.48 7.96 8.41
N MET A 140 14.49 7.08 8.47
CA MET A 140 14.33 5.78 9.12
C MET A 140 14.15 5.86 10.64
N ASP A 141 14.77 6.84 11.30
CA ASP A 141 14.57 7.07 12.74
C ASP A 141 13.12 7.49 13.02
N VAL A 142 12.52 8.32 12.16
CA VAL A 142 11.09 8.66 12.25
C VAL A 142 10.24 7.39 12.10
N MET A 143 10.52 6.55 11.10
CA MET A 143 9.79 5.29 10.92
C MET A 143 9.91 4.38 12.15
N ARG A 144 11.12 4.20 12.69
CA ARG A 144 11.38 3.38 13.90
C ARG A 144 10.63 3.87 15.13
N ALA A 145 10.48 5.18 15.28
CA ALA A 145 9.80 5.77 16.43
C ALA A 145 8.28 5.65 16.35
N ASN A 146 7.71 5.54 15.15
CA ASN A 146 6.26 5.60 14.92
C ASN A 146 5.63 4.27 14.51
N VAL A 147 6.42 3.30 14.03
CA VAL A 147 5.93 1.94 13.79
C VAL A 147 5.93 1.18 15.10
N THR A 148 4.75 0.84 15.61
CA THR A 148 4.62 -0.06 16.76
C THR A 148 5.11 -1.46 16.38
N ILE A 149 6.21 -1.87 17.02
CA ILE A 149 6.77 -3.23 16.89
C ILE A 149 5.98 -4.25 17.74
N GLU A 150 4.99 -3.79 18.50
CA GLU A 150 4.03 -4.66 19.21
C GLU A 150 2.91 -5.19 18.30
#